data_AF-A0A2J1DVB4-F1
#
_entry.id   AF-A0A2J1DVB4-F1
#
_cell.length_a   1.000
_cell.length_b   1.000
_cell.length_c   1.000
_cell.angle_alpha   90.00
_cell.angle_beta   90.00
_cell.angle_gamma   90.00
#
_symmetry.space_group_name_H-M   'P 1'
#
loop_
_entity.id
_entity.type
_entity.pdbx_description
1 polymer ?
#
loop_
_entity_poly.entity_id
_entity_poly.type
_entity_poly.pdbx_seq_one_letter_code
_entity_poly.pdbx_strand_id
1 'polypeptide(L)'
;MKPELKRFLYNVWKTLAILLIPLIILTLTLSILINCQWLYEKGFEKYEISQKTGFTPVQLETAASTLISYFNNGEEYIDLQLEKDGVDVTVFKEREILHLKDVKGL
;
A
#
# COMPACT_ATOMS: atom_id res chain seq x y z
N MET A 1 45.00 2.23 13.28
CA MET A 1 43.85 3.08 13.67
C MET A 1 43.85 3.24 15.18
N LYS A 2 43.78 4.48 15.70
CA LYS A 2 43.84 4.74 17.15
C LYS A 2 42.69 4.02 17.88
N PRO A 3 42.93 3.39 19.04
CA PRO A 3 41.91 2.61 19.76
C PRO A 3 40.70 3.46 20.17
N GLU A 4 40.92 4.74 20.44
CA GLU A 4 39.85 5.73 20.72
C GLU A 4 38.85 5.82 19.55
N LEU A 5 39.36 5.83 18.30
CA LEU A 5 38.54 5.96 17.10
C LEU A 5 37.68 4.71 16.87
N LYS A 6 38.22 3.51 17.14
CA LYS A 6 37.45 2.26 17.06
C LYS A 6 36.30 2.26 18.06
N ARG A 7 36.55 2.69 19.30
CA ARG A 7 35.53 2.75 20.35
C ARG A 7 34.44 3.78 20.04
N PHE A 8 34.82 4.93 19.49
CA PHE A 8 33.87 5.94 19.02
C PHE A 8 32.98 5.41 17.90
N LEU A 9 33.56 4.83 16.85
CA LEU A 9 32.81 4.26 15.71
C LEU A 9 31.85 3.15 16.15
N TYR A 10 32.27 2.27 17.06
CA TYR A 10 31.43 1.22 17.61
C TYR A 10 30.22 1.79 18.36
N ASN A 11 30.42 2.82 19.19
CA ASN A 11 29.33 3.46 19.92
C ASN A 11 28.33 4.14 18.97
N VAL A 12 28.81 4.83 17.93
CA VAL A 12 27.95 5.44 16.91
C VAL A 12 27.14 4.37 16.19
N TRP A 13 27.79 3.31 15.72
CA TRP A 13 27.11 2.20 15.03
C TRP A 13 26.07 1.52 15.92
N LYS A 14 26.40 1.27 17.19
CA LYS A 14 25.47 0.69 18.17
C LYS A 14 24.23 1.57 18.36
N THR A 15 24.41 2.89 18.53
CA THR A 15 23.29 3.83 18.67
C THR A 15 22.43 3.87 17.42
N LEU A 16 23.04 3.90 16.23
CA LEU A 16 22.32 3.85 14.96
C LEU A 16 21.53 2.55 14.82
N ALA A 17 22.13 1.40 15.15
CA ALA A 17 21.46 0.11 15.07
C ALA A 17 20.23 0.06 15.99
N ILE A 18 20.34 0.56 17.22
CA ILE A 18 19.21 0.59 18.19
C ILE A 18 18.03 1.43 17.67
N LEU A 19 18.30 2.50 16.92
CA LEU A 19 17.25 3.36 16.37
C LEU A 19 16.71 2.88 15.01
N LEU A 20 17.59 2.43 14.12
CA LEU A 20 17.23 2.06 12.75
C LEU A 20 16.60 0.68 12.65
N ILE A 21 17.04 -0.30 13.43
CA ILE A 21 16.47 -1.65 13.38
C ILE A 21 14.95 -1.65 13.63
N PRO A 22 14.42 -1.07 14.73
CA PRO A 22 12.97 -1.08 14.95
C PRO A 22 12.24 -0.26 13.88
N LEU A 23 12.82 0.84 13.40
CA LEU A 23 12.23 1.63 12.32
C LEU A 23 12.12 0.83 11.02
N ILE A 24 13.18 0.13 10.64
CA ILE A 24 13.21 -0.74 9.44
C ILE A 24 12.20 -1.88 9.58
N ILE A 25 12.12 -2.52 10.75
CA ILE A 25 11.14 -3.59 10.98
C ILE A 25 9.71 -3.04 10.83
N LEU A 26 9.44 -1.87 11.39
CA LEU A 26 8.12 -1.23 11.30
C LEU A 26 7.76 -0.89 9.86
N THR A 27 8.65 -0.20 9.13
CA THR A 27 8.39 0.21 7.74
C THR A 27 8.27 -0.99 6.80
N LEU A 28 9.13 -2.01 6.98
CA LEU A 28 9.07 -3.23 6.18
C LEU A 28 7.78 -4.00 6.43
N THR A 29 7.35 -4.11 7.70
CA THR A 29 6.11 -4.80 8.06
C THR A 29 4.89 -4.09 7.47
N LEU A 30 4.82 -2.76 7.59
CA LEU A 30 3.76 -1.96 6.99
C LEU A 30 3.75 -2.07 5.47
N SER A 31 4.93 -2.01 4.84
CA SER A 31 5.08 -2.18 3.40
C SER A 31 4.56 -3.53 2.92
N ILE A 32 4.88 -4.62 3.63
CA ILE A 32 4.36 -5.96 3.30
C ILE A 32 2.83 -6.01 3.45
N LEU A 33 2.29 -5.47 4.55
CA LEU A 33 0.86 -5.52 4.83
C LEU A 33 0.04 -4.75 3.79
N ILE A 34 0.44 -3.52 3.46
CA ILE A 34 -0.29 -2.65 2.51
C ILE A 34 -0.25 -3.22 1.09
N ASN A 35 0.80 -3.95 0.75
CA ASN A 35 0.99 -4.58 -0.56
C ASN A 35 0.50 -6.04 -0.63
N CYS A 36 -0.11 -6.56 0.43
CA CYS A 36 -0.60 -7.93 0.47
C CYS A 36 -2.00 -8.03 -0.15
N GLN A 37 -2.08 -8.48 -1.41
CA GLN A 37 -3.35 -8.65 -2.13
C GLN A 37 -4.36 -9.54 -1.36
N TRP A 38 -3.88 -10.63 -0.76
CA TRP A 38 -4.71 -11.53 0.04
C TRP A 38 -5.48 -10.81 1.17
N LEU A 39 -4.89 -9.76 1.76
CA LEU A 39 -5.54 -9.00 2.83
C LEU A 39 -6.76 -8.21 2.30
N TYR A 40 -6.68 -7.68 1.08
CA TYR A 40 -7.79 -7.00 0.41
C TYR A 40 -8.90 -8.00 0.08
N GLU A 41 -8.56 -9.13 -0.53
CA GLU A 41 -9.52 -10.19 -0.88
C GLU A 41 -10.27 -10.71 0.35
N LYS A 42 -9.55 -10.96 1.45
CA LYS A 42 -10.17 -11.35 2.73
C LYS A 42 -11.04 -10.26 3.31
N GLY A 43 -10.65 -8.99 3.15
CA GLY A 43 -11.50 -7.85 3.49
C GLY A 43 -12.79 -7.83 2.67
N PHE A 44 -12.69 -8.04 1.36
CA PHE A 44 -13.84 -8.06 0.46
C PHE A 44 -14.82 -9.18 0.78
N GLU A 45 -14.29 -10.37 1.07
CA GLU A 45 -15.08 -11.52 1.53
C GLU A 45 -15.76 -11.21 2.87
N LYS A 46 -14.99 -10.76 3.88
CA LYS A 46 -15.49 -10.46 5.23
C LYS A 46 -16.60 -9.40 5.24
N TYR A 47 -16.52 -8.41 4.36
CA TYR A 47 -17.47 -7.30 4.30
C TYR A 47 -18.53 -7.44 3.20
N GLU A 48 -18.59 -8.59 2.53
CA GLU A 48 -19.59 -8.89 1.48
C GLU A 48 -19.60 -7.81 0.38
N ILE A 49 -18.41 -7.38 -0.04
CA ILE A 49 -18.27 -6.27 -0.99
C ILE A 49 -18.85 -6.64 -2.36
N SER A 50 -18.70 -7.89 -2.78
CA SER A 50 -19.28 -8.39 -4.03
C SER A 50 -20.80 -8.21 -4.04
N GLN A 51 -21.47 -8.55 -2.93
CA GLN A 51 -22.93 -8.43 -2.80
C GLN A 51 -23.39 -6.96 -2.74
N LYS A 52 -22.63 -6.10 -2.05
CA LYS A 52 -22.98 -4.68 -1.89
C LYS A 52 -22.75 -3.84 -3.14
N THR A 53 -21.74 -4.19 -3.92
CA THR A 53 -21.32 -3.40 -5.10
C THR A 53 -21.82 -3.99 -6.41
N GLY A 54 -22.11 -5.30 -6.44
CA GLY A 54 -22.41 -6.05 -7.64
C GLY A 54 -21.18 -6.46 -8.45
N PHE A 55 -19.96 -6.16 -7.98
CA PHE A 55 -18.74 -6.60 -8.64
C PHE A 55 -18.44 -8.07 -8.32
N THR A 56 -17.93 -8.81 -9.32
CA THR A 56 -17.51 -10.20 -9.15
C THR A 56 -16.22 -10.29 -8.32
N PRO A 57 -15.91 -11.45 -7.70
CA PRO A 57 -14.64 -11.63 -7.00
C PRO A 57 -13.40 -11.31 -7.86
N VAL A 58 -13.43 -11.68 -9.15
CA VAL A 58 -12.34 -11.40 -10.10
C VAL A 58 -12.18 -9.90 -10.33
N GLN A 59 -13.29 -9.15 -10.43
CA GLN A 59 -13.23 -7.70 -10.59
C GLN A 59 -12.70 -7.01 -9.32
N LEU A 60 -13.03 -7.54 -8.14
CA LEU A 60 -12.48 -7.04 -6.89
C LEU A 60 -10.99 -7.37 -6.75
N GLU A 61 -10.53 -8.51 -7.26
CA GLU A 61 -9.10 -8.83 -7.40
C GLU A 61 -8.37 -7.79 -8.26
N THR A 62 -8.94 -7.45 -9.42
CA THR A 62 -8.45 -6.37 -10.28
C THR A 62 -8.45 -5.02 -9.54
N ALA A 63 -9.50 -4.72 -8.77
CA ALA A 63 -9.56 -3.50 -7.98
C ALA A 63 -8.42 -3.41 -6.96
N ALA A 64 -8.14 -4.50 -6.23
CA ALA A 64 -7.05 -4.56 -5.26
C ALA A 64 -5.68 -4.40 -5.93
N SER A 65 -5.42 -5.14 -7.01
CA SER A 65 -4.13 -5.07 -7.71
C SER A 65 -3.89 -3.69 -8.33
N THR A 66 -4.92 -3.05 -8.91
CA THR A 66 -4.84 -1.68 -9.43
C THR A 66 -4.58 -0.67 -8.30
N LEU A 67 -5.26 -0.80 -7.16
CA LEU A 67 -5.04 0.09 -6.02
C LEU A 67 -3.63 -0.04 -5.43
N ILE A 68 -3.14 -1.28 -5.28
CA ILE A 68 -1.77 -1.57 -4.86
C ILE A 68 -0.78 -0.96 -5.87
N SER A 69 -0.98 -1.20 -7.17
CA SER A 69 -0.14 -0.64 -8.22
C SER A 69 -0.10 0.89 -8.19
N TYR A 70 -1.26 1.53 -8.02
CA TYR A 70 -1.38 2.97 -7.92
C TYR A 70 -0.52 3.55 -6.80
N PHE A 71 -0.52 2.97 -5.60
CA PHE A 71 0.30 3.49 -4.51
C PHE A 71 1.82 3.24 -4.69
N ASN A 72 2.22 2.34 -5.58
CA ASN A 72 3.63 2.02 -5.84
C ASN A 72 4.19 2.57 -7.15
N ASN A 73 3.37 3.21 -7.98
CA ASN A 73 3.79 3.77 -9.26
C ASN A 73 3.93 5.30 -9.21
N GLY A 74 4.38 5.91 -10.31
CA GLY A 74 4.54 7.36 -10.43
C GLY A 74 3.30 8.12 -10.89
N GLU A 75 2.18 7.44 -11.14
CA GLU A 75 0.98 8.07 -11.72
C GLU A 75 0.30 9.02 -10.73
N GLU A 76 -0.12 10.19 -11.20
CA GLU A 76 -0.72 11.21 -10.32
C GLU A 76 -2.14 10.81 -9.87
N TYR A 77 -2.91 10.21 -10.78
CA TYR A 77 -4.31 9.83 -10.56
C TYR A 77 -4.50 8.34 -10.76
N ILE A 78 -5.38 7.75 -9.96
CA ILE A 78 -5.82 6.37 -10.16
C ILE A 78 -6.82 6.32 -11.32
N ASP A 79 -6.65 5.36 -12.21
CA ASP A 79 -7.65 4.98 -13.21
C ASP A 79 -8.09 3.54 -12.93
N LEU A 80 -9.27 3.40 -12.31
CA LEU A 80 -9.87 2.11 -12.02
C LEU A 80 -11.24 2.03 -12.68
N GLN A 81 -11.29 1.30 -13.77
CA GLN A 81 -12.50 0.96 -14.50
C GLN A 81 -12.75 -0.54 -14.36
N LEU A 82 -13.97 -0.90 -14.03
CA LEU A 82 -14.41 -2.29 -13.94
C LEU A 82 -15.66 -2.45 -14.80
N GLU A 83 -15.76 -3.56 -15.51
CA GLU A 83 -16.99 -3.89 -16.24
C GLU A 83 -18.14 -4.12 -15.25
N LYS A 84 -19.31 -3.57 -15.51
CA LYS A 84 -20.54 -3.88 -14.80
C LYS A 84 -21.68 -3.95 -15.79
N ASP A 85 -22.33 -5.11 -15.86
CA ASP A 85 -23.44 -5.37 -16.78
C ASP A 85 -23.09 -5.06 -18.26
N GLY A 86 -21.85 -5.35 -18.67
CA GLY A 86 -21.34 -5.10 -20.03
C GLY A 86 -20.92 -3.67 -20.32
N VAL A 87 -20.83 -2.80 -19.31
CA VAL A 87 -20.38 -1.40 -19.43
C VAL A 87 -19.24 -1.13 -18.46
N ASP A 88 -18.14 -0.54 -18.95
CA ASP A 88 -17.07 -0.09 -18.07
C ASP A 88 -17.53 1.09 -17.20
N VAL A 89 -17.41 0.91 -15.89
CA VAL A 89 -17.74 1.94 -14.90
C VAL A 89 -16.49 2.35 -14.13
N THR A 90 -16.27 3.66 -14.02
CA THR A 90 -15.27 4.21 -13.12
C THR A 90 -15.68 3.95 -11.68
N VAL A 91 -14.83 3.26 -10.92
CA VAL A 91 -15.15 2.83 -9.54
C VAL A 91 -15.18 4.02 -8.58
N PHE A 92 -14.27 4.97 -8.77
CA PHE A 92 -14.12 6.15 -7.91
C PHE A 92 -14.70 7.39 -8.57
N LYS A 93 -15.36 8.24 -7.77
CA LYS A 93 -15.77 9.57 -8.20
C LYS A 93 -14.57 10.51 -8.22
N GLU A 94 -14.68 11.63 -8.92
CA GLU A 94 -13.64 12.67 -9.00
C GLU A 94 -13.11 13.10 -7.62
N ARG A 95 -14.01 13.34 -6.66
CA ARG A 95 -13.62 13.70 -5.28
C ARG A 95 -12.79 12.61 -4.57
N GLU A 96 -13.04 11.34 -4.89
CA GLU A 96 -12.36 10.20 -4.29
C GLU A 96 -11.00 9.99 -4.95
N ILE A 97 -10.90 10.23 -6.25
CA ILE A 97 -9.63 10.25 -6.99
C ILE A 97 -8.70 11.35 -6.45
N LEU A 98 -9.23 12.57 -6.23
CA LEU A 98 -8.48 13.65 -5.61
C LEU A 98 -8.03 13.30 -4.18
N HIS A 99 -8.92 12.67 -3.40
CA HIS A 99 -8.56 12.21 -2.06
C HIS A 99 -7.42 11.17 -2.09
N LEU A 100 -7.45 10.22 -3.03
CA LEU A 100 -6.39 9.21 -3.18
C LEU A 100 -5.05 9.83 -3.62
N LYS A 101 -5.08 10.84 -4.50
CA LYS A 101 -3.90 11.63 -4.85
C LYS A 101 -3.29 12.29 -3.62
N ASP A 102 -4.12 12.94 -2.79
CA ASP A 102 -3.63 13.58 -1.57
C ASP A 102 -3.00 12.57 -0.61
N VAL A 103 -3.62 11.39 -0.44
CA VAL A 103 -3.09 10.30 0.39
C VAL A 103 -1.74 9.78 -0.14
N LYS A 104 -1.56 9.69 -1.46
CA LYS A 104 -0.31 9.23 -2.08
C LYS A 104 0.86 10.21 -1.88
N GLY A 105 0.57 11.49 -1.66
CA GLY A 105 1.57 12.53 -1.44
C GLY A 105 2.08 12.68 0.00
N LEU A 106 1.57 11.88 0.94
CA LEU A 106 1.95 11.86 2.37
C LEU A 106 3.09 10.87 2.64
#